data_AF-A0A562LDF0-F1
#
_entry.id   AF-A0A562LDF0-F1
#
_cell.length_a   1.000
_cell.length_b   1.000
_cell.length_c   1.000
_cell.angle_alpha   90.00
_cell.angle_beta   90.00
_cell.angle_gamma   90.00
#
_symmetry.space_group_name_H-M   'P 1'
#
loop_
_entity.id
_entity.type
_entity.pdbx_description
1 polymer ?
#
loop_
_entity_poly.entity_id
_entity_poly.type
_entity_poly.pdbx_seq_one_letter_code
_entity_poly.pdbx_strand_id
1 'polypeptide(L)' 'MTSYSMVKVGNDYVVQVNDKCILKVGSRRKAAQLISEATDLLNALAPVQSPGIAPEAPSLAREVPELP' A
#
# COMPACT_ATOMS: atom_id res chain seq x y z
N MET A 1 -5.31 -4.06 8.95
CA MET A 1 -4.71 -4.98 7.95
C MET A 1 -5.61 -4.95 6.73
N THR A 2 -5.08 -4.63 5.55
CA THR A 2 -5.87 -4.55 4.31
C THR A 2 -6.13 -5.97 3.81
N SER A 3 -7.38 -6.43 3.79
CA SER A 3 -7.73 -7.78 3.32
C SER A 3 -8.30 -7.70 1.91
N TYR A 4 -7.65 -8.37 0.97
CA TYR A 4 -8.10 -8.51 -0.40
C TYR A 4 -8.87 -9.81 -0.57
N SER A 5 -10.01 -9.75 -1.24
CA SER A 5 -10.79 -10.93 -1.57
C SER A 5 -11.37 -10.81 -2.98
N MET A 6 -11.91 -11.92 -3.50
CA MET A 6 -12.58 -11.94 -4.78
C MET A 6 -13.92 -12.64 -4.66
N VAL A 7 -14.93 -12.08 -5.30
CA VAL A 7 -16.26 -12.68 -5.39
C VAL A 7 -16.63 -12.83 -6.87
N LYS A 8 -17.20 -13.97 -7.24
CA LYS A 8 -17.78 -14.17 -8.58
C LYS A 8 -19.16 -13.51 -8.61
N VAL A 9 -19.38 -12.61 -9.56
CA VAL A 9 -20.65 -11.92 -9.77
C VAL A 9 -21.09 -12.14 -11.20
N GLY A 10 -22.06 -13.06 -11.39
CA GLY A 10 -22.47 -13.51 -12.72
C GLY A 10 -21.30 -14.15 -13.47
N ASN A 11 -20.95 -13.58 -14.62
CA ASN A 11 -19.84 -14.05 -15.44
C ASN A 11 -18.49 -13.37 -15.09
N ASP A 12 -18.53 -12.31 -14.28
CA ASP A 12 -17.36 -11.54 -13.89
C ASP A 12 -16.86 -11.93 -12.50
N TYR A 13 -15.66 -11.44 -12.17
CA TYR A 13 -15.03 -11.52 -10.87
C TYR A 13 -14.80 -10.11 -10.34
N VAL A 14 -15.17 -9.86 -9.09
CA VAL A 14 -15.00 -8.56 -8.43
C VAL A 14 -13.97 -8.71 -7.33
N VAL A 15 -12.93 -7.90 -7.37
CA VAL A 15 -11.93 -7.78 -6.31
C VAL A 15 -12.45 -6.79 -5.27
N GLN A 16 -12.38 -7.20 -4.01
CA GLN A 16 -12.82 -6.44 -2.86
C GLN A 16 -11.67 -6.17 -1.91
N VAL A 17 -11.75 -5.04 -1.21
CA VAL A 17 -10.84 -4.65 -0.14
C VAL A 17 -11.66 -4.19 1.04
N ASN A 18 -11.50 -4.84 2.20
CA ASN A 18 -12.23 -4.49 3.42
C ASN A 18 -13.73 -4.28 3.14
N ASP A 19 -14.33 -5.26 2.45
CA ASP A 19 -15.76 -5.28 2.06
C ASP A 19 -16.20 -4.25 1.01
N LYS A 20 -15.26 -3.52 0.40
CA LYS A 20 -15.53 -2.59 -0.70
C LYS A 20 -15.11 -3.17 -2.05
N CYS A 21 -16.00 -3.13 -3.03
CA CYS A 21 -15.70 -3.50 -4.41
C CYS A 21 -14.83 -2.41 -5.07
N ILE A 22 -13.62 -2.77 -5.50
CA ILE A 22 -12.68 -1.80 -6.08
C ILE A 22 -12.43 -2.03 -7.58
N LEU A 23 -12.60 -3.27 -8.06
CA LEU A 23 -12.27 -3.60 -9.44
C LEU A 23 -13.07 -4.80 -9.95
N LYS A 24 -13.66 -4.67 -11.15
CA LYS A 24 -14.33 -5.77 -11.86
C LYS A 24 -13.46 -6.29 -13.00
N VAL A 25 -13.37 -7.60 -13.13
CA VAL A 25 -12.54 -8.30 -14.12
C VAL A 25 -13.26 -9.53 -14.65
N GLY A 26 -13.28 -9.72 -15.98
CA GLY A 26 -13.95 -10.86 -16.62
C GLY A 26 -13.21 -12.20 -16.50
N SER A 27 -12.07 -12.26 -15.78
CA SER A 27 -11.23 -13.46 -15.68
C SER A 27 -10.83 -13.74 -14.24
N ARG A 28 -11.10 -14.96 -13.79
CA ARG A 28 -10.70 -15.46 -12.46
C ARG A 28 -9.19 -15.38 -12.25
N ARG A 29 -8.42 -15.81 -13.25
CA ARG A 29 -6.95 -15.88 -13.14
C ARG A 29 -6.37 -14.49 -12.96
N LYS A 30 -6.86 -13.53 -13.76
CA LYS A 30 -6.41 -12.13 -13.69
C LYS A 30 -6.78 -11.49 -12.35
N ALA A 31 -7.98 -11.77 -11.85
CA ALA A 31 -8.42 -11.31 -10.55
C ALA A 31 -7.54 -11.85 -9.41
N ALA A 32 -7.14 -13.12 -9.45
CA ALA A 32 -6.31 -13.73 -8.42
C ALA A 32 -4.89 -13.17 -8.45
N GLN A 33 -4.34 -12.96 -9.66
CA GLN A 33 -3.02 -12.39 -9.86
C GLN A 33 -2.93 -10.96 -9.28
N LEU A 34 -3.93 -10.12 -9.50
CA LEU A 34 -3.98 -8.76 -8.95
C LEU A 34 -4.00 -8.76 -7.41
N ILE A 35 -4.70 -9.71 -6.79
CA ILE A 35 -4.73 -9.86 -5.34
C ILE A 35 -3.35 -10.25 -4.81
N SER A 36 -2.69 -11.22 -5.45
CA SER A 36 -1.32 -11.61 -5.10
C SER A 36 -0.35 -10.45 -5.24
N GLU A 37 -0.34 -9.77 -6.39
CA GLU A 37 0.55 -8.63 -6.64
C GLU A 37 0.35 -7.49 -5.62
N ALA A 38 -0.91 -7.12 -5.32
CA ALA A 38 -1.20 -6.10 -4.31
C ALA A 38 -0.77 -6.52 -2.90
N THR A 39 -0.94 -7.80 -2.56
CA THR A 39 -0.51 -8.36 -1.28
C THR A 39 1.01 -8.34 -1.18
N ASP A 40 1.72 -8.74 -2.24
CA ASP A 40 3.18 -8.71 -2.32
C ASP A 40 3.72 -7.29 -2.20
N LEU A 41 3.09 -6.32 -2.87
CA LEU A 41 3.47 -4.90 -2.74
C LEU A 41 3.25 -4.39 -1.31
N LEU A 42 2.14 -4.74 -0.66
CA LEU A 42 1.91 -4.36 0.74
C LEU A 42 2.89 -5.03 1.70
N ASN A 43 3.26 -6.28 1.44
CA ASN A 43 4.27 -6.99 2.21
C ASN A 43 5.68 -6.41 1.97
N ALA A 44 5.98 -5.95 0.76
CA ALA A 44 7.21 -5.24 0.45
C ALA A 44 7.27 -3.85 1.10
N LEU A 45 6.10 -3.21 1.28
CA LEU A 45 5.93 -1.98 2.05
C LEU A 45 5.83 -2.21 3.56
N ALA A 46 5.86 -3.47 4.03
CA ALA A 46 5.98 -3.74 5.46
C ALA A 46 7.19 -2.96 5.99
N PRO A 47 7.05 -2.31 7.14
CA PRO A 47 8.05 -1.38 7.61
C PRO A 47 9.37 -2.13 7.70
N VAL A 48 10.30 -1.77 6.81
CA VAL A 48 11.72 -1.98 7.09
C VAL A 48 11.88 -1.39 8.46
N GLN A 49 12.18 -2.23 9.46
CA GLN A 49 12.58 -1.73 10.76
C GLN A 49 13.78 -0.85 10.46
N SER A 50 13.56 0.47 10.43
CA SER A 50 14.67 1.41 10.34
C SER A 50 15.58 1.02 11.51
N PRO A 51 16.84 0.62 11.28
CA PRO A 51 17.74 0.37 12.38
C PRO A 51 17.70 1.65 13.20
N GLY A 52 17.33 1.54 14.48
CA GLY A 52 16.92 2.67 15.31
C GLY A 52 17.91 3.81 15.17
N ILE A 53 17.57 4.81 14.37
CA ILE A 53 18.29 6.07 14.34
C ILE A 53 17.90 6.69 15.66
N ALA A 54 18.82 6.64 16.62
CA ALA A 54 18.74 7.45 17.83
C ALA A 54 18.34 8.87 17.40
N PRO A 55 17.52 9.59 18.18
CA PRO A 55 17.14 10.95 17.83
C PRO A 55 18.40 11.83 17.90
N GLU A 56 19.16 11.87 16.80
CA GLU A 56 20.17 12.87 16.59
C GLU A 56 19.40 14.18 16.45
N ALA A 57 19.67 15.09 17.37
CA ALA A 57 19.03 16.40 17.43
C ALA A 57 19.04 17.04 16.02
N PRO A 58 17.96 17.75 15.62
CA PRO A 58 17.89 18.34 14.30
C PRO A 58 18.97 19.42 14.16
N SER A 59 20.12 19.04 13.60
CA SER A 59 21.22 19.95 13.27
C SER A 59 20.94 20.58 11.91
N LEU A 60 19.84 21.33 11.81
CA LEU A 60 19.67 22.32 10.75
C LEU A 60 19.61 23.68 11.42
N ALA A 61 20.78 24.27 11.62
CA ALA A 61 20.89 25.70 11.90
C ALA A 61 20.25 26.43 10.72
N ARG A 62 19.05 26.97 10.94
CA ARG A 62 18.42 27.89 10.00
C ARG A 62 19.19 29.20 10.11
N GLU A 63 20.07 29.46 9.15
CA GLU A 63 20.66 30.79 9.00
C GLU A 63 19.51 31.78 8.75
N VAL A 64 19.33 32.70 9.69
CA VAL A 64 18.37 33.79 9.59
C VAL A 64 18.95 34.79 8.60
N PRO A 65 18.27 35.11 7.48
CA PRO A 65 18.76 36.15 6.59
C PRO A 65 18.71 37.49 7.33
N GLU A 66 19.85 38.18 7.45
CA GLU A 66 19.88 39.57 7.88
C GLU A 66 19.20 40.42 6.81
N LEU A 67 18.09 41.06 7.18
CA LEU A 67 17.42 42.06 6.35
C LEU A 67 18.03 43.44 6.63
N PRO A 68 18.21 44.30 5.60
CA PRO A 68 18.79 45.64 5.73
C PRO A 68 17.90 46.63 6.48
#